data_AF-U9TB42-F1
#
_entry.id   AF-U9TB42-F1
#
_cell.length_a   1.000
_cell.length_b   1.000
_cell.length_c   1.000
_cell.angle_alpha   90.00
_cell.angle_beta   90.00
_cell.angle_gamma   90.00
#
_symmetry.space_group_name_H-M   'P 1'
#
loop_
_entity.id
_entity.type
_entity.pdbx_description
1 polymer ?
#
loop_
_entity_poly.entity_id
_entity_poly.type
_entity_poly.pdbx_seq_one_letter_code
_entity_poly.pdbx_strand_id
1 'polypeptide(L)'
;MDFQIIGAFNKSDEICMKCNKICFEKRFKQKFKNWTSGNNDIDKFIQNTQHNDDAEKVLEWIPYDKFNNIKCIEKDKVYKANWIDGCINKWDDKDQNWERKHQNMVVIIKSLNISNISELTLTNKTIGCYKVYGITQDPETEKYMVVLTCKQCNNICNAIYFQLNFGNWTSGNNIIDEFIQNSQLLSHKNYQLSKALEWIPYNKFYDIECIVKNNNKVYRANWIDGCINNWNKENQNWQRSDQNMSVILKDLSDPKYNISEFLTIGITQNPETKNYIRVQKDICEECDYICNAIHFQRNFKNWTSGNNYVDKFIQDTQLLLDHNYYVYHALEWIPHDRFYDIKCIVKDKIYKTSWIDGYVNEWDDENQNWKRKHQNMVVILKSLNISKVSELTLTNKV
;
A
#
# COMPACT_ATOMS: atom_id res chain seq x y z
N MET A 1 19.63 12.04 68.07
CA MET A 1 20.13 11.20 66.97
C MET A 1 18.90 10.46 66.51
N ASP A 2 18.10 11.15 65.69
CA ASP A 2 16.70 10.81 65.48
C ASP A 2 16.60 10.08 64.15
N PHE A 3 16.57 8.75 64.23
CA PHE A 3 16.25 7.93 63.07
C PHE A 3 14.74 8.02 62.81
N GLN A 4 14.37 8.77 61.76
CA GLN A 4 13.08 8.61 61.11
C GLN A 4 12.96 7.18 60.60
N ILE A 5 12.04 6.42 61.19
CA ILE A 5 11.59 5.14 60.67
C ILE A 5 10.79 5.44 59.40
N ILE A 6 11.42 5.25 58.25
CA ILE A 6 10.73 5.16 56.96
C ILE A 6 9.95 3.84 57.00
N GLY A 7 8.62 3.94 57.07
CA GLY A 7 7.73 2.81 57.16
C GLY A 7 7.92 1.85 55.99
N ALA A 8 8.29 0.60 56.31
CA ALA A 8 8.18 -0.52 55.39
C ALA A 8 6.69 -0.75 55.09
N PHE A 9 6.29 -0.65 53.83
CA PHE A 9 4.93 -0.98 53.40
C PHE A 9 4.69 -2.48 53.55
N ASN A 10 3.70 -2.84 54.36
CA ASN A 10 3.28 -4.23 54.56
C ASN A 10 2.58 -4.74 53.29
N LYS A 11 2.79 -6.02 52.95
CA LYS A 11 2.12 -6.73 51.84
C LYS A 11 0.58 -6.62 51.84
N SER A 12 -0.02 -6.30 52.98
CA SER A 12 -1.47 -6.08 53.13
C SER A 12 -1.98 -4.76 52.51
N ASP A 13 -1.10 -3.81 52.21
CA ASP A 13 -1.46 -2.50 51.66
C ASP A 13 -1.56 -2.48 50.13
N GLU A 14 -1.21 -3.57 49.45
CA GLU A 14 -1.28 -3.65 47.99
C GLU A 14 -2.72 -3.84 47.46
N ILE A 15 -3.65 -4.34 48.29
CA ILE A 15 -5.04 -4.55 47.88
C ILE A 15 -5.77 -3.20 47.84
N CYS A 16 -6.19 -2.78 46.65
CA CYS A 16 -7.09 -1.66 46.43
C CYS A 16 -8.46 -1.99 47.01
N MET A 17 -8.93 -1.22 48.01
CA MET A 17 -10.24 -1.45 48.65
C MET A 17 -11.42 -1.34 47.68
N LYS A 18 -11.27 -0.57 46.61
CA LYS A 18 -12.28 -0.40 45.55
C LYS A 18 -12.28 -1.56 44.54
N CYS A 19 -11.14 -2.23 44.37
CA CYS A 19 -10.88 -3.21 43.31
C CYS A 19 -10.80 -4.65 43.86
N ASN A 20 -10.65 -4.79 45.19
CA ASN A 20 -10.35 -6.02 45.92
C ASN A 20 -9.21 -6.85 45.32
N LYS A 21 -8.22 -6.19 44.71
CA LYS A 21 -7.05 -6.76 44.02
C LYS A 21 -5.85 -5.83 44.17
N ILE A 22 -4.65 -6.35 43.92
CA ILE A 22 -3.44 -5.52 43.78
C ILE A 22 -3.62 -4.64 42.55
N CYS A 23 -3.57 -3.31 42.70
CA CYS A 23 -3.58 -2.40 41.57
C CYS A 23 -2.67 -1.20 41.83
N PHE A 24 -2.30 -0.51 40.76
CA PHE A 24 -1.32 0.56 40.85
C PHE A 24 -1.88 1.91 41.30
N GLU A 25 -3.20 2.00 41.55
CA GLU A 25 -3.88 3.24 41.95
C GLU A 25 -3.19 3.92 43.15
N LYS A 26 -2.82 3.17 44.20
CA LYS A 26 -2.14 3.73 45.38
C LYS A 26 -0.74 4.29 45.05
N ARG A 27 0.02 3.59 44.19
CA ARG A 27 1.36 3.99 43.75
C ARG A 27 1.31 5.23 42.85
N PHE A 28 0.35 5.30 41.93
CA PHE A 28 0.13 6.50 41.10
C PHE A 28 -0.42 7.69 41.91
N LYS A 29 -1.27 7.45 42.92
CA LYS A 29 -1.81 8.50 43.78
C LYS A 29 -0.74 9.34 44.49
N GLN A 30 0.39 8.74 44.83
CA GLN A 30 1.52 9.46 45.41
C GLN A 30 2.17 10.46 44.44
N LYS A 31 2.12 10.18 43.12
CA LYS A 31 2.66 11.08 42.07
C LYS A 31 1.73 12.22 41.69
N PHE A 32 0.41 12.13 41.93
CA PHE A 32 -0.52 13.23 41.60
C PHE A 32 -0.29 14.53 42.36
N LYS A 33 0.46 14.49 43.47
CA LYS A 33 0.91 15.74 44.11
C LYS A 33 1.86 16.55 43.23
N ASN A 34 2.55 15.90 42.29
CA ASN A 34 3.65 16.47 41.50
C ASN A 34 3.39 16.46 39.98
N TRP A 35 2.21 16.01 39.52
CA TRP A 35 1.85 16.01 38.11
C TRP A 35 0.32 16.16 37.95
N THR A 36 -0.09 17.23 37.24
CA THR A 36 -1.44 17.50 36.70
C THR A 36 -1.31 17.99 35.27
N SER A 37 -2.31 17.72 34.43
CA SER A 37 -2.41 18.27 33.07
C SER A 37 -2.97 19.70 33.02
N GLY A 38 -3.42 20.24 34.16
CA GLY A 38 -4.20 21.48 34.21
C GLY A 38 -5.65 21.33 33.75
N ASN A 39 -6.08 20.14 33.30
CA ASN A 39 -7.44 19.83 32.88
C ASN A 39 -8.01 18.66 33.69
N ASN A 40 -9.09 18.92 34.43
CA ASN A 40 -9.71 17.94 35.32
C ASN A 40 -10.25 16.70 34.60
N ASP A 41 -10.76 16.85 33.38
CA ASP A 41 -11.32 15.72 32.62
C ASP A 41 -10.21 14.79 32.12
N ILE A 42 -9.09 15.36 31.66
CA ILE A 42 -7.90 14.59 31.27
C ILE A 42 -7.28 13.89 32.48
N ASP A 43 -7.12 14.60 33.60
CA ASP A 43 -6.56 14.02 34.82
C ASP A 43 -7.43 12.86 35.31
N LYS A 44 -8.76 13.05 35.33
CA LYS A 44 -9.72 12.00 35.69
C LYS A 44 -9.68 10.82 34.72
N PHE A 45 -9.55 11.09 33.42
CA PHE A 45 -9.42 10.05 32.40
C PHE A 45 -8.16 9.21 32.63
N ILE A 46 -7.00 9.84 32.81
CA ILE A 46 -5.74 9.13 33.06
C ILE A 46 -5.83 8.32 34.37
N GLN A 47 -6.35 8.93 35.44
CA GLN A 47 -6.60 8.27 36.73
C GLN A 47 -7.45 7.01 36.60
N ASN A 48 -8.52 7.05 35.81
CA ASN A 48 -9.39 5.90 35.61
C ASN A 48 -8.61 4.71 35.01
N THR A 49 -7.67 4.96 34.09
CA THR A 49 -6.86 3.88 33.48
C THR A 49 -5.84 3.27 34.44
N GLN A 50 -5.45 3.99 35.49
CA GLN A 50 -4.46 3.55 36.49
C GLN A 50 -5.03 2.65 37.58
N HIS A 51 -6.36 2.44 37.58
CA HIS A 51 -7.02 1.39 38.36
C HIS A 51 -6.83 0.01 37.69
N ASN A 52 -5.58 -0.34 37.38
CA ASN A 52 -5.19 -1.57 36.68
C ASN A 52 -4.06 -2.27 37.44
N ASP A 53 -3.99 -3.59 37.34
CA ASP A 53 -2.94 -4.44 37.92
C ASP A 53 -1.78 -4.71 36.96
N ASP A 54 -1.91 -4.26 35.71
CA ASP A 54 -0.92 -4.33 34.65
C ASP A 54 -0.37 -2.93 34.33
N ALA A 55 0.91 -2.72 34.62
CA ALA A 55 1.56 -1.41 34.56
C ALA A 55 1.70 -0.95 33.11
N GLU A 56 1.72 -1.88 32.15
CA GLU A 56 1.75 -1.54 30.73
C GLU A 56 0.39 -1.07 30.20
N LYS A 57 -0.70 -1.31 30.96
CA LYS A 57 -2.06 -0.90 30.60
C LYS A 57 -2.49 0.44 31.17
N VAL A 58 -1.67 1.07 32.01
CA VAL A 58 -1.97 2.40 32.55
C VAL A 58 -1.59 3.50 31.54
N LEU A 59 -2.35 4.60 31.53
CA LEU A 59 -1.94 5.81 30.81
C LEU A 59 -1.14 6.72 31.72
N GLU A 60 -0.23 7.45 31.09
CA GLU A 60 0.61 8.45 31.72
C GLU A 60 0.22 9.83 31.21
N TRP A 61 0.50 10.87 31.98
CA TRP A 61 0.86 12.11 31.33
C TRP A 61 2.34 12.30 31.27
N ILE A 62 2.72 12.84 30.11
CA ILE A 62 4.06 12.86 29.63
C ILE A 62 4.38 14.33 29.43
N PRO A 63 5.22 14.92 30.30
CA PRO A 63 5.69 16.29 30.11
C PRO A 63 6.28 16.48 28.72
N TYR A 64 5.95 17.58 28.06
CA TYR A 64 6.29 17.78 26.65
C TYR A 64 7.80 17.87 26.40
N ASP A 65 8.56 18.32 27.39
CA ASP A 65 10.03 18.35 27.40
C ASP A 65 10.68 16.96 27.37
N LYS A 66 9.90 15.89 27.54
CA LYS A 66 10.36 14.50 27.35
C LYS A 66 10.41 14.06 25.89
N PHE A 67 10.02 14.93 24.97
CA PHE A 67 10.10 14.66 23.53
C PHE A 67 11.23 15.46 22.89
N ASN A 68 12.02 14.78 22.06
CA ASN A 68 13.02 15.43 21.21
C ASN A 68 12.89 14.98 19.75
N ASN A 69 13.60 15.68 18.85
CA ASN A 69 13.54 15.43 17.41
C ASN A 69 12.10 15.42 16.86
N ILE A 70 11.28 16.36 17.34
CA ILE A 70 9.89 16.49 16.95
C ILE A 70 9.82 16.93 15.48
N LYS A 71 9.17 16.10 14.65
CA LYS A 71 8.98 16.34 13.21
C LYS A 71 7.49 16.32 12.90
N CYS A 72 7.00 17.41 12.34
CA CYS A 72 5.62 17.50 11.83
C CYS A 72 5.39 16.47 10.73
N ILE A 73 4.29 15.71 10.79
CA ILE A 73 3.77 14.85 9.71
C ILE A 73 2.56 15.53 9.06
N GLU A 74 1.64 16.01 9.89
CA GLU A 74 0.50 16.82 9.46
C GLU A 74 0.48 18.06 10.34
N LYS A 75 0.55 19.23 9.71
CA LYS A 75 0.66 20.50 10.42
C LYS A 75 -0.44 20.64 11.47
N ASP A 76 -0.05 21.01 12.67
CA ASP A 76 -0.93 21.27 13.81
C ASP A 76 -1.75 20.07 14.31
N LYS A 77 -1.44 18.84 13.83
CA LYS A 77 -2.23 17.63 14.11
C LYS A 77 -1.42 16.38 14.41
N VAL A 78 -0.34 16.09 13.69
CA VAL A 78 0.39 14.83 13.84
C VAL A 78 1.88 15.08 13.78
N TYR A 79 2.59 14.59 14.78
CA TYR A 79 4.04 14.73 14.91
C TYR A 79 4.67 13.37 15.19
N LYS A 80 5.91 13.20 14.75
CA LYS A 80 6.80 12.12 15.14
C LYS A 80 7.84 12.67 16.10
N ALA A 81 8.10 11.97 17.20
CA ALA A 81 9.11 12.38 18.16
C ALA A 81 9.83 11.16 18.75
N ASN A 82 10.98 11.40 19.37
CA ASN A 82 11.60 10.43 20.27
C ASN A 82 11.16 10.75 21.70
N TRP A 83 10.67 9.75 22.42
CA TRP A 83 10.32 9.85 23.82
C TRP A 83 11.49 9.39 24.70
N ILE A 84 12.10 10.33 25.42
CA ILE A 84 13.34 10.12 26.18
C ILE A 84 13.16 9.03 27.23
N ASP A 85 12.12 9.16 28.06
CA ASP A 85 11.90 8.30 29.21
C ASP A 85 11.48 6.87 28.83
N GLY A 86 10.97 6.64 27.60
CA GLY A 86 10.33 5.38 27.23
C GLY A 86 9.02 5.16 28.01
N CYS A 87 8.41 3.98 27.96
CA CYS A 87 7.14 3.68 28.64
C CYS A 87 7.32 3.00 30.01
N ILE A 88 6.31 3.09 30.88
CA ILE A 88 6.27 2.32 32.13
C ILE A 88 6.37 0.81 31.84
N ASN A 89 7.21 0.14 32.61
CA ASN A 89 7.38 -1.31 32.60
C ASN A 89 6.73 -1.96 33.83
N LYS A 90 7.29 -1.71 35.02
CA LYS A 90 6.81 -2.25 36.29
C LYS A 90 7.28 -1.35 37.44
N TRP A 91 6.76 -1.61 38.63
CA TRP A 91 7.20 -0.93 39.84
C TRP A 91 8.45 -1.60 40.42
N ASP A 92 9.44 -0.79 40.81
CA ASP A 92 10.58 -1.24 41.60
C ASP A 92 10.35 -0.91 43.08
N ASP A 93 10.19 -1.95 43.91
CA ASP A 93 10.00 -1.81 45.36
C ASP A 93 11.27 -1.36 46.10
N LYS A 94 12.46 -1.49 45.50
CA LYS A 94 13.71 -1.01 46.12
C LYS A 94 13.85 0.50 45.95
N ASP A 95 13.69 0.95 44.70
CA ASP A 95 13.85 2.35 44.33
C ASP A 95 12.57 3.17 44.56
N GLN A 96 11.46 2.50 44.90
CA GLN A 96 10.14 3.10 45.09
C GLN A 96 9.74 3.99 43.89
N ASN A 97 10.02 3.49 42.69
CA ASN A 97 9.78 4.22 41.45
C ASN A 97 9.38 3.28 40.30
N TRP A 98 8.86 3.86 39.22
CA TRP A 98 8.50 3.13 38.02
C TRP A 98 9.73 2.85 37.16
N GLU A 99 10.03 1.57 36.95
CA GLU A 99 10.98 1.18 35.91
C GLU A 99 10.45 1.56 34.53
N ARG A 100 11.36 2.02 33.67
CA ARG A 100 11.07 2.37 32.28
C ARG A 100 11.64 1.35 31.32
N LYS A 101 10.98 1.18 30.17
CA LYS A 101 11.50 0.41 29.05
C LYS A 101 11.37 1.19 27.74
N HIS A 102 12.19 0.83 26.76
CA HIS A 102 12.25 1.49 25.44
C HIS A 102 12.58 2.99 25.55
N GLN A 103 13.59 3.35 26.32
CA GLN A 103 14.11 4.72 26.35
C GLN A 103 14.49 5.19 24.94
N ASN A 104 14.23 6.46 24.64
CA ASN A 104 14.37 7.05 23.31
C ASN A 104 13.52 6.37 22.22
N MET A 105 12.40 5.74 22.57
CA MET A 105 11.51 5.13 21.58
C MET A 105 10.85 6.17 20.68
N VAL A 106 10.64 5.78 19.42
CA VAL A 106 9.97 6.62 18.44
C VAL A 106 8.45 6.49 18.61
N VAL A 107 7.77 7.63 18.76
CA VAL A 107 6.33 7.74 18.96
C VAL A 107 5.69 8.69 17.95
N ILE A 108 4.39 8.52 17.76
CA ILE A 108 3.53 9.54 17.16
C ILE A 108 2.85 10.32 18.29
N ILE A 109 2.81 11.63 18.14
CA ILE A 109 2.07 12.56 18.99
C ILE A 109 0.97 13.15 18.12
N LYS A 110 -0.29 12.85 18.43
CA LYS A 110 -1.45 13.27 17.61
C LYS A 110 -2.37 14.17 18.43
N SER A 111 -2.80 15.29 17.84
CA SER A 111 -3.76 16.21 18.43
C SER A 111 -5.00 15.47 18.89
N LEU A 112 -5.38 15.73 20.15
CA LEU A 112 -6.52 15.14 20.80
C LEU A 112 -7.64 16.17 20.85
N ASN A 113 -8.80 15.82 20.28
CA ASN A 113 -10.00 16.58 20.57
C ASN A 113 -10.55 16.13 21.93
N ILE A 114 -10.56 17.05 22.91
CA ILE A 114 -10.94 16.77 24.30
C ILE A 114 -12.38 16.24 24.37
N SER A 115 -13.28 16.69 23.49
CA SER A 115 -14.66 16.18 23.40
C SER A 115 -14.74 14.68 23.07
N ASN A 116 -13.67 14.10 22.52
CA ASN A 116 -13.59 12.71 22.10
C ASN A 116 -12.76 11.84 23.07
N ILE A 117 -12.39 12.36 24.24
CA ILE A 117 -11.63 11.59 25.25
C ILE A 117 -12.37 10.31 25.66
N SER A 118 -13.70 10.32 25.68
CA SER A 118 -14.51 9.12 25.95
C SER A 118 -14.46 8.05 24.84
N GLU A 119 -14.08 8.41 23.61
CA GLU A 119 -13.89 7.44 22.53
C GLU A 119 -12.58 6.65 22.72
N LEU A 120 -11.56 7.25 23.38
CA LEU A 120 -10.36 6.53 23.79
C LEU A 120 -10.66 5.41 24.82
N THR A 121 -11.76 5.53 25.58
CA THR A 121 -12.16 4.57 26.64
C THR A 121 -12.86 3.31 26.14
N LEU A 122 -13.52 3.30 24.98
CA LEU A 122 -14.37 2.16 24.59
C LEU A 122 -13.59 0.94 24.02
N THR A 123 -12.30 1.08 23.69
CA THR A 123 -11.58 0.11 22.85
C THR A 123 -10.31 -0.54 23.44
N ASN A 124 -10.16 -0.64 24.76
CA ASN A 124 -9.03 -1.39 25.37
C ASN A 124 -7.63 -0.97 24.85
N LYS A 125 -7.30 0.34 24.91
CA LYS A 125 -6.00 0.90 24.51
C LYS A 125 -5.65 0.80 23.02
N THR A 126 -6.56 0.28 22.19
CA THR A 126 -6.34 0.13 20.75
C THR A 126 -7.38 0.90 19.95
N ILE A 127 -6.92 1.90 19.21
CA ILE A 127 -7.69 2.50 18.12
C ILE A 127 -7.03 2.01 16.84
N GLY A 128 -7.68 1.09 16.12
CA GLY A 128 -7.06 0.42 14.97
C GLY A 128 -5.76 -0.29 15.36
N CYS A 129 -4.63 0.10 14.74
CA CYS A 129 -3.33 -0.52 15.02
C CYS A 129 -2.54 0.13 16.17
N TYR A 130 -3.10 1.15 16.86
CA TYR A 130 -2.35 1.90 17.86
C TYR A 130 -2.29 1.24 19.23
N LYS A 131 -1.19 1.49 19.95
CA LYS A 131 -1.06 1.37 21.41
C LYS A 131 -0.90 2.77 21.98
N VAL A 132 -1.78 3.13 22.90
CA VAL A 132 -1.76 4.44 23.57
C VAL A 132 -0.95 4.35 24.87
N TYR A 133 -0.01 5.28 25.05
CA TYR A 133 0.82 5.38 26.27
C TYR A 133 0.38 6.48 27.20
N GLY A 134 -0.11 7.58 26.66
CA GLY A 134 -0.42 8.73 27.49
C GLY A 134 -0.88 9.95 26.72
N ILE A 135 -0.99 11.05 27.46
CA ILE A 135 -1.37 12.37 26.96
C ILE A 135 -0.25 13.35 27.31
N THR A 136 -0.02 14.31 26.43
CA THR A 136 0.86 15.45 26.63
C THR A 136 0.12 16.73 26.24
N GLN A 137 0.70 17.88 26.55
CA GLN A 137 0.20 19.18 26.09
C GLN A 137 1.36 19.94 25.47
N ASP A 138 1.14 20.45 24.27
CA ASP A 138 2.06 21.38 23.64
C ASP A 138 2.07 22.68 24.45
N PRO A 139 3.21 23.11 25.03
CA PRO A 139 3.26 24.36 25.79
C PRO A 139 3.12 25.61 24.93
N GLU A 140 3.36 25.54 23.62
CA GLU A 140 3.25 26.69 22.71
C GLU A 140 1.82 26.85 22.19
N THR A 141 1.18 25.74 21.82
CA THR A 141 -0.18 25.77 21.25
C THR A 141 -1.29 25.49 22.26
N GLU A 142 -0.92 25.09 23.48
CA GLU A 142 -1.80 24.63 24.56
C GLU A 142 -2.67 23.42 24.20
N LYS A 143 -2.42 22.79 23.05
CA LYS A 143 -3.18 21.63 22.56
C LYS A 143 -2.77 20.36 23.29
N TYR A 144 -3.77 19.63 23.76
CA TYR A 144 -3.58 18.27 24.26
C TYR A 144 -3.37 17.30 23.10
N MET A 145 -2.46 16.35 23.29
CA MET A 145 -2.07 15.37 22.29
C MET A 145 -1.91 13.99 22.90
N VAL A 146 -2.29 12.96 22.15
CA VAL A 146 -2.14 11.56 22.55
C VAL A 146 -0.83 10.98 22.00
N VAL A 147 -0.17 10.18 22.81
CA VAL A 147 1.14 9.56 22.51
C VAL A 147 0.94 8.08 22.20
N LEU A 148 1.34 7.66 20.99
CA LEU A 148 0.99 6.36 20.43
C LEU A 148 2.08 5.71 19.57
N THR A 149 2.07 4.37 19.51
CA THR A 149 2.86 3.55 18.56
C THR A 149 1.99 2.45 17.96
N CYS A 150 2.55 1.59 17.11
CA CYS A 150 1.85 0.39 16.66
C CYS A 150 1.83 -0.66 17.77
N LYS A 151 0.66 -1.19 18.10
CA LYS A 151 0.48 -2.26 19.09
C LYS A 151 1.30 -3.50 18.77
N GLN A 152 1.33 -3.90 17.49
CA GLN A 152 2.01 -5.13 17.06
C GLN A 152 3.52 -4.95 16.94
N CYS A 153 3.98 -3.78 16.47
CA CYS A 153 5.40 -3.55 16.22
C CYS A 153 6.13 -2.87 17.38
N ASN A 154 5.41 -2.30 18.35
CA ASN A 154 5.94 -1.39 19.37
C ASN A 154 6.82 -0.26 18.79
N ASN A 155 6.55 0.15 17.54
CA ASN A 155 7.28 1.16 16.79
C ASN A 155 6.36 1.73 15.70
N ILE A 156 6.82 2.75 14.95
CA ILE A 156 6.12 3.25 13.77
C ILE A 156 6.31 2.27 12.60
N CYS A 157 5.19 1.89 11.96
CA CYS A 157 5.15 0.96 10.83
C CYS A 157 4.16 1.42 9.76
N ASN A 158 4.06 0.69 8.65
CA ASN A 158 3.20 1.04 7.52
C ASN A 158 1.72 1.19 7.90
N ALA A 159 1.18 0.28 8.73
CA ALA A 159 -0.17 0.37 9.26
C ALA A 159 -0.48 1.71 9.97
N ILE A 160 0.49 2.31 10.67
CA ILE A 160 0.31 3.63 11.28
C ILE A 160 0.12 4.69 10.20
N TYR A 161 0.97 4.70 9.17
CA TYR A 161 0.89 5.70 8.11
C TYR A 161 -0.42 5.57 7.32
N PHE A 162 -0.89 4.35 7.07
CA PHE A 162 -2.21 4.12 6.50
C PHE A 162 -3.31 4.71 7.39
N GLN A 163 -3.31 4.38 8.67
CA GLN A 163 -4.34 4.84 9.60
C GLN A 163 -4.37 6.36 9.76
N LEU A 164 -3.22 7.03 9.70
CA LEU A 164 -3.14 8.49 9.68
C LEU A 164 -3.79 9.09 8.41
N ASN A 165 -3.81 8.35 7.31
CA ASN A 165 -4.32 8.79 6.01
C ASN A 165 -5.80 8.42 5.75
N PHE A 166 -6.48 7.69 6.65
CA PHE A 166 -7.87 7.27 6.44
C PHE A 166 -8.85 8.43 6.26
N GLY A 167 -8.55 9.61 6.83
CA GLY A 167 -9.38 10.80 6.64
C GLY A 167 -9.23 11.48 5.27
N ASN A 168 -8.25 11.07 4.46
CA ASN A 168 -7.93 11.72 3.19
C ASN A 168 -8.62 11.09 1.98
N TRP A 169 -9.36 10.00 2.18
CA TRP A 169 -10.14 9.35 1.14
C TRP A 169 -11.39 8.70 1.75
N THR A 170 -12.42 8.57 0.93
CA THR A 170 -13.60 7.76 1.23
C THR A 170 -14.19 7.29 -0.10
N SER A 171 -14.74 6.08 -0.10
CA SER A 171 -15.53 5.57 -1.21
C SER A 171 -16.98 6.07 -1.19
N GLY A 172 -17.40 6.71 -0.09
CA GLY A 172 -18.80 7.02 0.19
C GLY A 172 -19.61 5.83 0.70
N ASN A 173 -18.97 4.67 0.95
CA ASN A 173 -19.58 3.49 1.55
C ASN A 173 -18.70 2.94 2.67
N ASN A 174 -19.21 3.01 3.91
CA ASN A 174 -18.48 2.60 5.11
C ASN A 174 -18.02 1.13 5.09
N ILE A 175 -18.78 0.22 4.45
CA ILE A 175 -18.40 -1.20 4.37
C ILE A 175 -17.17 -1.37 3.47
N ILE A 176 -17.14 -0.66 2.33
CA ILE A 176 -15.99 -0.69 1.42
C ILE A 176 -14.79 0.01 2.06
N ASP A 177 -15.01 1.14 2.71
CA ASP A 177 -13.96 1.88 3.43
C ASP A 177 -13.35 0.99 4.53
N GLU A 178 -14.18 0.35 5.35
CA GLU A 178 -13.73 -0.58 6.40
C GLU A 178 -12.96 -1.78 5.81
N PHE A 179 -13.45 -2.36 4.71
CA PHE A 179 -12.77 -3.48 4.05
C PHE A 179 -11.35 -3.10 3.56
N ILE A 180 -11.22 -1.94 2.90
CA ILE A 180 -9.92 -1.43 2.44
C ILE A 180 -9.03 -1.09 3.65
N GLN A 181 -9.54 -0.36 4.64
CA GLN A 181 -8.81 0.02 5.83
C GLN A 181 -8.29 -1.20 6.60
N ASN A 182 -9.11 -2.24 6.77
CA ASN A 182 -8.71 -3.48 7.43
C ASN A 182 -7.54 -4.15 6.70
N SER A 183 -7.56 -4.22 5.37
CA SER A 183 -6.43 -4.76 4.60
C SER A 183 -5.14 -3.94 4.80
N GLN A 184 -5.26 -2.61 4.88
CA GLN A 184 -4.14 -1.69 5.08
C GLN A 184 -3.55 -1.81 6.50
N LEU A 185 -4.39 -2.02 7.52
CA LEU A 185 -3.95 -2.20 8.91
C LEU A 185 -3.17 -3.50 9.15
N LEU A 186 -3.31 -4.50 8.28
CA LEU A 186 -2.51 -5.74 8.33
C LEU A 186 -1.08 -5.56 7.76
N SER A 187 -0.82 -4.45 7.09
CA SER A 187 0.43 -4.19 6.38
C SER A 187 1.41 -3.42 7.26
N HIS A 188 2.26 -4.14 8.00
CA HIS A 188 3.25 -3.54 8.89
C HIS A 188 4.61 -3.32 8.23
N LYS A 189 5.00 -4.21 7.31
CA LYS A 189 6.30 -4.23 6.64
C LYS A 189 6.14 -4.01 5.14
N ASN A 190 7.21 -3.59 4.45
CA ASN A 190 7.15 -3.23 3.04
C ASN A 190 6.71 -4.38 2.12
N TYR A 191 7.20 -5.61 2.35
CA TYR A 191 6.79 -6.77 1.53
C TYR A 191 5.30 -7.14 1.65
N GLN A 192 4.57 -6.55 2.62
CA GLN A 192 3.13 -6.76 2.79
C GLN A 192 2.31 -5.73 2.02
N LEU A 193 2.91 -4.63 1.55
CA LEU A 193 2.20 -3.54 0.88
C LEU A 193 1.51 -3.98 -0.41
N SER A 194 2.05 -4.98 -1.10
CA SER A 194 1.42 -5.58 -2.28
C SER A 194 0.06 -6.23 -2.00
N LYS A 195 -0.29 -6.46 -0.73
CA LYS A 195 -1.57 -7.03 -0.28
C LYS A 195 -2.50 -5.98 0.34
N ALA A 196 -2.01 -4.76 0.56
CA ALA A 196 -2.84 -3.67 1.07
C ALA A 196 -3.73 -3.17 -0.08
N LEU A 197 -5.05 -3.26 0.08
CA LEU A 197 -5.97 -2.73 -0.91
C LEU A 197 -5.91 -1.21 -0.91
N GLU A 198 -6.09 -0.63 -2.08
CA GLU A 198 -6.18 0.81 -2.27
C GLU A 198 -7.58 1.23 -2.71
N TRP A 199 -8.08 2.34 -2.16
CA TRP A 199 -9.14 3.08 -2.83
C TRP A 199 -8.52 3.87 -3.98
N ILE A 200 -8.98 3.61 -5.19
CA ILE A 200 -8.45 4.24 -6.40
C ILE A 200 -9.56 5.10 -7.01
N PRO A 201 -9.39 6.43 -7.07
CA PRO A 201 -10.35 7.29 -7.77
C PRO A 201 -10.48 6.89 -9.24
N TYR A 202 -11.70 6.78 -9.75
CA TYR A 202 -11.95 6.24 -11.11
C TYR A 202 -11.28 7.05 -12.22
N ASN A 203 -11.09 8.35 -12.02
CA ASN A 203 -10.38 9.23 -12.96
C ASN A 203 -8.87 8.95 -13.05
N LYS A 204 -8.33 8.03 -12.26
CA LYS A 204 -6.95 7.53 -12.37
C LYS A 204 -6.80 6.42 -13.42
N PHE A 205 -7.88 6.01 -14.06
CA PHE A 205 -7.88 5.05 -15.15
C PHE A 205 -8.09 5.73 -16.50
N TYR A 206 -7.34 5.29 -17.51
CA TYR A 206 -7.48 5.72 -18.90
C TYR A 206 -7.35 4.52 -19.85
N ASP A 207 -7.65 4.75 -21.14
CA ASP A 207 -7.70 3.71 -22.18
C ASP A 207 -8.56 2.49 -21.79
N ILE A 208 -9.68 2.77 -21.12
CA ILE A 208 -10.58 1.72 -20.62
C ILE A 208 -11.25 1.01 -21.80
N GLU A 209 -10.97 -0.28 -21.95
CA GLU A 209 -11.51 -1.11 -23.01
C GLU A 209 -12.26 -2.34 -22.48
N CYS A 210 -13.34 -2.73 -23.14
CA CYS A 210 -14.08 -3.94 -22.78
C CYS A 210 -13.45 -5.15 -23.47
N ILE A 211 -12.85 -6.05 -22.70
CA ILE A 211 -12.19 -7.27 -23.20
C ILE A 211 -13.12 -8.50 -23.18
N VAL A 212 -14.16 -8.49 -22.34
CA VAL A 212 -15.22 -9.52 -22.33
C VAL A 212 -16.57 -8.81 -22.38
N LYS A 213 -17.36 -9.06 -23.44
CA LYS A 213 -18.63 -8.36 -23.72
C LYS A 213 -19.90 -9.08 -23.24
N ASN A 214 -19.77 -10.27 -22.64
CA ASN A 214 -20.91 -11.05 -22.16
C ASN A 214 -21.54 -10.40 -20.91
N ASN A 215 -22.51 -11.07 -20.27
CA ASN A 215 -23.20 -10.57 -19.07
C ASN A 215 -22.26 -10.12 -17.94
N ASN A 216 -21.02 -10.62 -17.93
CA ASN A 216 -19.97 -10.27 -16.98
C ASN A 216 -18.90 -9.43 -17.68
N LYS A 217 -19.18 -8.14 -17.87
CA LYS A 217 -18.24 -7.26 -18.58
C LYS A 217 -16.95 -7.12 -17.79
N VAL A 218 -15.83 -7.46 -18.44
CA VAL A 218 -14.48 -7.25 -17.91
C VAL A 218 -13.83 -6.17 -18.74
N TYR A 219 -13.18 -5.23 -18.07
CA TYR A 219 -12.46 -4.15 -18.74
C TYR A 219 -10.97 -4.22 -18.42
N ARG A 220 -10.15 -3.80 -19.36
CA ARG A 220 -8.74 -3.49 -19.16
C ARG A 220 -8.58 -1.97 -19.17
N ALA A 221 -7.68 -1.46 -18.33
CA ALA A 221 -7.39 -0.03 -18.26
C ALA A 221 -5.93 0.20 -17.81
N ASN A 222 -5.40 1.38 -18.10
CA ASN A 222 -4.12 1.82 -17.55
C ASN A 222 -4.35 2.63 -16.27
N TRP A 223 -3.60 2.32 -15.20
CA TRP A 223 -3.66 3.02 -13.92
C TRP A 223 -2.49 3.99 -13.77
N ILE A 224 -2.78 5.29 -13.74
CA ILE A 224 -1.77 6.37 -13.75
C ILE A 224 -0.80 6.26 -12.58
N ASP A 225 -1.32 6.12 -11.36
CA ASP A 225 -0.52 6.29 -10.15
C ASP A 225 0.40 5.08 -9.88
N GLY A 226 -0.02 3.87 -10.28
CA GLY A 226 0.64 2.62 -9.92
C GLY A 226 0.50 2.24 -8.43
N CYS A 227 1.07 1.11 -8.05
CA CYS A 227 0.93 0.52 -6.70
C CYS A 227 1.71 1.31 -5.64
N ILE A 228 1.24 1.33 -4.39
CA ILE A 228 2.06 1.74 -3.24
C ILE A 228 3.26 0.79 -3.07
N ASN A 229 4.47 1.37 -2.98
CA ASN A 229 5.73 0.63 -2.82
C ASN A 229 6.31 0.73 -1.40
N ASN A 230 6.50 1.95 -0.89
CA ASN A 230 7.06 2.19 0.45
C ASN A 230 6.76 3.61 0.94
N TRP A 231 6.87 3.84 2.24
CA TRP A 231 6.71 5.17 2.81
C TRP A 231 8.00 5.98 2.70
N ASN A 232 7.95 7.15 2.08
CA ASN A 232 9.05 8.09 2.05
C ASN A 232 9.02 8.98 3.31
N LYS A 233 10.08 8.90 4.12
CA LYS A 233 10.18 9.63 5.40
C LYS A 233 10.48 11.12 5.24
N GLU A 234 11.04 11.53 4.12
CA GLU A 234 11.41 12.93 3.82
C GLU A 234 10.19 13.68 3.30
N ASN A 235 9.51 13.11 2.29
CA ASN A 235 8.33 13.70 1.67
C ASN A 235 7.02 13.39 2.41
N GLN A 236 7.07 12.48 3.39
CA GLN A 236 5.94 12.06 4.22
C GLN A 236 4.74 11.61 3.39
N ASN A 237 5.02 10.80 2.37
CA ASN A 237 4.01 10.28 1.46
C ASN A 237 4.42 8.89 0.96
N TRP A 238 3.45 8.16 0.42
CA TRP A 238 3.69 6.88 -0.23
C TRP A 238 4.42 7.08 -1.56
N GLN A 239 5.55 6.39 -1.72
CA GLN A 239 6.18 6.18 -3.01
C GLN A 239 5.37 5.15 -3.81
N ARG A 240 5.26 5.41 -5.10
CA ARG A 240 4.56 4.57 -6.07
C ARG A 240 5.55 3.79 -6.93
N SER A 241 5.18 2.59 -7.35
CA SER A 241 5.84 1.83 -8.42
C SER A 241 4.85 1.55 -9.54
N ASP A 242 5.36 1.15 -10.72
CA ASP A 242 4.52 0.66 -11.82
C ASP A 242 3.49 1.71 -12.31
N GLN A 243 3.93 2.96 -12.44
CA GLN A 243 3.10 4.02 -13.02
C GLN A 243 2.63 3.62 -14.42
N ASN A 244 1.39 3.94 -14.75
CA ASN A 244 0.73 3.54 -15.99
C ASN A 244 0.58 2.01 -16.17
N MET A 245 0.65 1.21 -15.10
CA MET A 245 0.44 -0.22 -15.22
C MET A 245 -0.96 -0.57 -15.73
N SER A 246 -1.04 -1.62 -16.56
CA SER A 246 -2.32 -2.19 -16.96
C SER A 246 -2.97 -2.94 -15.79
N VAL A 247 -4.27 -2.78 -15.68
CA VAL A 247 -5.12 -3.42 -14.67
C VAL A 247 -6.38 -3.97 -15.30
N ILE A 248 -6.94 -4.98 -14.65
CA ILE A 248 -8.24 -5.54 -15.00
C ILE A 248 -9.28 -5.01 -14.01
N LEU A 249 -10.36 -4.47 -14.55
CA LEU A 249 -11.51 -3.91 -13.85
C LEU A 249 -12.68 -4.89 -13.97
N LYS A 250 -13.17 -5.38 -12.82
CA LYS A 250 -14.31 -6.31 -12.72
C LYS A 250 -15.34 -5.78 -11.74
N ASP A 251 -16.62 -5.85 -12.09
CA ASP A 251 -17.71 -5.46 -11.19
C ASP A 251 -17.70 -6.33 -9.92
N LEU A 252 -17.83 -5.72 -8.74
CA LEU A 252 -17.90 -6.40 -7.45
C LEU A 252 -19.26 -7.07 -7.20
N SER A 253 -20.29 -6.68 -7.95
CA SER A 253 -21.66 -7.14 -7.78
C SER A 253 -21.90 -8.58 -8.27
N ASP A 254 -20.89 -9.23 -8.86
CA ASP A 254 -21.00 -10.59 -9.39
C ASP A 254 -20.64 -11.66 -8.33
N PRO A 255 -21.61 -12.45 -7.84
CA PRO A 255 -21.38 -13.47 -6.82
C PRO A 255 -20.61 -14.70 -7.33
N LYS A 256 -20.36 -14.84 -8.64
CA LYS A 256 -19.73 -16.05 -9.22
C LYS A 256 -18.20 -16.09 -9.11
N TYR A 257 -17.56 -14.99 -8.74
CA TYR A 257 -16.10 -14.95 -8.65
C TYR A 257 -15.64 -14.99 -7.20
N ASN A 258 -15.17 -16.16 -6.78
CA ASN A 258 -14.30 -16.26 -5.61
C ASN A 258 -13.18 -15.24 -5.76
N ILE A 259 -13.01 -14.42 -4.72
CA ILE A 259 -11.97 -13.41 -4.66
C ILE A 259 -10.64 -14.17 -4.74
N SER A 260 -9.99 -14.24 -5.91
CA SER A 260 -8.57 -14.60 -5.95
C SER A 260 -7.82 -13.47 -5.26
N GLU A 261 -7.78 -13.52 -3.93
CA GLU A 261 -7.37 -12.46 -3.01
C GLU A 261 -6.00 -11.90 -3.36
N PHE A 262 -5.15 -12.74 -3.96
CA PHE A 262 -3.74 -12.49 -4.26
C PHE A 262 -3.48 -11.44 -5.36
N LEU A 263 -4.42 -11.20 -6.28
CA LEU A 263 -4.20 -10.26 -7.40
C LEU A 263 -4.94 -8.93 -7.25
N THR A 264 -5.77 -8.79 -6.22
CA THR A 264 -6.48 -7.53 -5.98
C THR A 264 -5.51 -6.50 -5.42
N ILE A 265 -5.46 -5.35 -6.07
CA ILE A 265 -4.65 -4.22 -5.61
C ILE A 265 -5.54 -3.08 -5.11
N GLY A 266 -6.80 -3.03 -5.53
CA GLY A 266 -7.69 -1.98 -5.05
C GLY A 266 -9.14 -2.12 -5.49
N ILE A 267 -9.89 -1.08 -5.13
CA ILE A 267 -11.30 -0.91 -5.43
C ILE A 267 -11.49 0.52 -5.94
N THR A 268 -12.35 0.67 -6.93
CA THR A 268 -12.84 1.96 -7.44
C THR A 268 -14.36 1.91 -7.52
N GLN A 269 -15.01 3.05 -7.74
CA GLN A 269 -16.43 3.11 -8.09
C GLN A 269 -16.59 3.70 -9.48
N ASN A 270 -17.42 3.08 -10.31
CA ASN A 270 -17.81 3.68 -11.57
C ASN A 270 -18.69 4.92 -11.31
N PRO A 271 -18.33 6.11 -11.79
CA PRO A 271 -19.06 7.34 -11.49
C PRO A 271 -20.46 7.36 -12.13
N GLU A 272 -20.68 6.65 -13.23
CA GLU A 272 -21.95 6.57 -13.96
C GLU A 272 -22.89 5.53 -13.35
N THR A 273 -22.43 4.28 -13.21
CA THR A 273 -23.29 3.18 -12.72
C THR A 273 -23.39 3.12 -11.20
N LYS A 274 -22.47 3.78 -10.49
CA LYS A 274 -22.27 3.70 -9.03
C LYS A 274 -21.86 2.31 -8.51
N ASN A 275 -21.62 1.35 -9.41
CA ASN A 275 -21.12 0.04 -9.03
C ASN A 275 -19.67 0.14 -8.56
N TYR A 276 -19.35 -0.63 -7.52
CA TYR A 276 -17.98 -0.83 -7.09
C TYR A 276 -17.30 -1.81 -8.04
N ILE A 277 -16.06 -1.52 -8.37
CA ILE A 277 -15.24 -2.27 -9.31
C ILE A 277 -13.97 -2.68 -8.57
N ARG A 278 -13.66 -3.96 -8.66
CA ARG A 278 -12.39 -4.53 -8.23
C ARG A 278 -11.32 -4.25 -9.26
N VAL A 279 -10.15 -3.83 -8.78
CA VAL A 279 -8.96 -3.55 -9.58
C VAL A 279 -7.94 -4.65 -9.33
N GLN A 280 -7.59 -5.39 -10.38
CA GLN A 280 -6.64 -6.50 -10.33
C GLN A 280 -5.43 -6.21 -11.21
N LYS A 281 -4.27 -6.77 -10.85
CA LYS A 281 -3.11 -6.74 -11.76
C LYS A 281 -3.42 -7.49 -13.06
N ASP A 282 -3.11 -6.87 -14.19
CA ASP A 282 -3.17 -7.52 -15.52
C ASP A 282 -1.90 -8.33 -15.74
N ILE A 283 -1.90 -9.56 -15.19
CA ILE A 283 -0.79 -10.53 -15.29
C ILE A 283 -1.20 -11.72 -16.15
N CYS A 284 -0.20 -12.48 -16.60
CA CYS A 284 -0.43 -13.71 -17.34
C CYS A 284 -0.90 -14.82 -16.39
N GLU A 285 -2.05 -15.44 -16.68
CA GLU A 285 -2.60 -16.53 -15.86
C GLU A 285 -1.70 -17.78 -15.84
N GLU A 286 -0.97 -18.05 -16.94
CA GLU A 286 -0.07 -19.20 -17.02
C GLU A 286 1.25 -18.96 -16.28
N CYS A 287 1.75 -17.73 -16.30
CA CYS A 287 3.04 -17.37 -15.71
C CYS A 287 2.95 -16.89 -14.26
N ASP A 288 1.81 -16.37 -13.83
CA ASP A 288 1.61 -15.67 -12.55
C ASP A 288 2.50 -14.40 -12.40
N TYR A 289 2.96 -13.84 -13.51
CA TYR A 289 3.67 -12.56 -13.59
C TYR A 289 3.38 -11.83 -14.92
N ILE A 290 3.83 -10.59 -15.07
CA ILE A 290 3.74 -9.86 -16.35
C ILE A 290 4.81 -10.40 -17.30
N CYS A 291 4.40 -11.19 -18.29
CA CYS A 291 5.31 -11.71 -19.33
C CYS A 291 5.14 -10.98 -20.66
N ASN A 292 6.00 -11.28 -21.62
CA ASN A 292 5.98 -10.69 -22.96
C ASN A 292 4.62 -10.85 -23.67
N ALA A 293 3.92 -11.98 -23.48
CA ALA A 293 2.56 -12.16 -24.00
C ALA A 293 1.59 -11.06 -23.54
N ILE A 294 1.67 -10.60 -22.28
CA ILE A 294 0.84 -9.48 -21.78
C ILE A 294 1.24 -8.16 -22.44
N HIS A 295 2.55 -7.89 -22.58
CA HIS A 295 3.02 -6.69 -23.28
C HIS A 295 2.60 -6.65 -24.75
N PHE A 296 2.57 -7.80 -25.41
CA PHE A 296 2.05 -7.94 -26.77
C PHE A 296 0.55 -7.66 -26.83
N GLN A 297 -0.25 -8.28 -25.96
CA GLN A 297 -1.70 -8.05 -25.90
C GLN A 297 -2.05 -6.57 -25.74
N ARG A 298 -1.27 -5.83 -24.92
CA ARG A 298 -1.46 -4.38 -24.73
C ARG A 298 -1.20 -3.56 -25.99
N ASN A 299 -0.37 -4.07 -26.92
CA ASN A 299 0.04 -3.39 -28.15
C ASN A 299 -0.71 -3.83 -29.41
N PHE A 300 -1.61 -4.82 -29.35
CA PHE A 300 -2.32 -5.33 -30.54
C PHE A 300 -3.02 -4.26 -31.38
N LYS A 301 -3.51 -3.19 -30.76
CA LYS A 301 -4.16 -2.08 -31.48
C LYS A 301 -3.20 -1.24 -32.32
N ASN A 302 -1.93 -1.21 -31.95
CA ASN A 302 -0.90 -0.41 -32.62
C ASN A 302 -0.35 -1.13 -33.86
N TRP A 303 -0.62 -2.43 -34.00
CA TRP A 303 -0.15 -3.28 -35.09
C TRP A 303 -1.33 -3.83 -35.87
N THR A 304 -1.76 -3.11 -36.90
CA THR A 304 -2.72 -3.62 -37.88
C THR A 304 -2.16 -3.53 -39.29
N SER A 305 -2.26 -4.65 -40.00
CA SER A 305 -2.02 -4.76 -41.44
C SER A 305 -3.18 -4.25 -42.28
N GLY A 306 -4.32 -3.93 -41.64
CA GLY A 306 -5.60 -3.74 -42.32
C GLY A 306 -6.26 -5.05 -42.77
N ASN A 307 -5.67 -6.21 -42.45
CA ASN A 307 -6.23 -7.53 -42.74
C ASN A 307 -6.39 -8.36 -41.45
N ASN A 308 -7.65 -8.59 -41.05
CA ASN A 308 -7.98 -9.30 -39.82
C ASN A 308 -7.37 -10.71 -39.70
N TYR A 309 -7.15 -11.42 -40.82
CA TYR A 309 -6.55 -12.77 -40.78
C TYR A 309 -5.05 -12.72 -40.50
N VAL A 310 -4.34 -11.76 -41.11
CA VAL A 310 -2.90 -11.55 -40.87
C VAL A 310 -2.70 -11.05 -39.44
N ASP A 311 -3.50 -10.08 -39.02
CA ASP A 311 -3.43 -9.53 -37.66
C ASP A 311 -3.67 -10.64 -36.63
N LYS A 312 -4.68 -11.48 -36.83
CA LYS A 312 -4.95 -12.63 -35.97
C LYS A 312 -3.80 -13.64 -35.95
N PHE A 313 -3.21 -13.97 -37.10
CA PHE A 313 -2.09 -14.91 -37.17
C PHE A 313 -0.85 -14.41 -36.41
N ILE A 314 -0.54 -13.11 -36.52
CA ILE A 314 0.54 -12.46 -35.78
C ILE A 314 0.24 -12.51 -34.28
N GLN A 315 -0.98 -12.12 -33.87
CA GLN A 315 -1.42 -12.13 -32.47
C GLN A 315 -1.37 -13.55 -31.88
N ASP A 316 -1.89 -14.56 -32.58
CA ASP A 316 -1.86 -15.95 -32.14
C ASP A 316 -0.42 -16.43 -31.93
N THR A 317 0.52 -16.02 -32.79
CA THR A 317 1.95 -16.37 -32.65
C THR A 317 2.60 -15.70 -31.43
N GLN A 318 2.32 -14.42 -31.20
CA GLN A 318 2.81 -13.66 -30.03
C GLN A 318 2.27 -14.23 -28.71
N LEU A 319 1.06 -14.80 -28.73
CA LEU A 319 0.47 -15.46 -27.56
C LEU A 319 1.04 -16.86 -27.32
N LEU A 320 1.39 -17.60 -28.37
CA LEU A 320 1.86 -19.00 -28.29
C LEU A 320 3.32 -19.14 -27.83
N LEU A 321 4.19 -18.16 -28.09
CA LEU A 321 5.65 -18.33 -27.98
C LEU A 321 6.31 -17.57 -26.82
N ASP A 322 5.65 -16.58 -26.22
CA ASP A 322 6.34 -15.53 -25.43
C ASP A 322 5.99 -15.50 -23.92
N HIS A 323 5.82 -16.68 -23.32
CA HIS A 323 5.91 -16.83 -21.86
C HIS A 323 7.36 -16.77 -21.33
N ASN A 324 8.35 -16.61 -22.22
CA ASN A 324 9.76 -16.47 -21.89
C ASN A 324 10.21 -15.00 -21.94
N TYR A 325 11.26 -14.68 -21.18
CA TYR A 325 11.87 -13.34 -21.13
C TYR A 325 12.38 -12.83 -22.49
N TYR A 326 12.76 -13.74 -23.40
CA TYR A 326 13.34 -13.40 -24.69
C TYR A 326 12.37 -13.54 -25.86
N VAL A 327 12.32 -12.52 -26.71
CA VAL A 327 11.38 -12.37 -27.84
C VAL A 327 11.95 -12.93 -29.15
N TYR A 328 12.54 -14.14 -29.13
CA TYR A 328 13.30 -14.61 -30.30
C TYR A 328 12.42 -15.00 -31.51
N HIS A 329 11.11 -15.15 -31.34
CA HIS A 329 10.22 -15.70 -32.37
C HIS A 329 8.86 -14.99 -32.51
N ALA A 330 8.66 -13.86 -31.83
CA ALA A 330 7.44 -13.09 -31.99
C ALA A 330 7.39 -12.50 -33.40
N LEU A 331 6.30 -12.76 -34.12
CA LEU A 331 6.02 -12.05 -35.37
C LEU A 331 5.58 -10.62 -35.05
N GLU A 332 5.89 -9.67 -35.92
CA GLU A 332 5.35 -8.31 -35.83
C GLU A 332 4.95 -7.81 -37.22
N TRP A 333 3.96 -6.93 -37.27
CA TRP A 333 3.62 -6.24 -38.50
C TRP A 333 4.62 -5.11 -38.74
N ILE A 334 5.24 -5.10 -39.93
CA ILE A 334 6.19 -4.05 -40.33
C ILE A 334 5.57 -3.22 -41.45
N PRO A 335 5.24 -1.93 -41.20
CA PRO A 335 4.78 -1.03 -42.23
C PRO A 335 5.79 -0.89 -43.37
N HIS A 336 5.31 -0.86 -44.62
CA HIS A 336 6.18 -0.91 -45.80
C HIS A 336 7.16 0.28 -45.88
N ASP A 337 6.78 1.44 -45.35
CA ASP A 337 7.61 2.65 -45.28
C ASP A 337 8.79 2.51 -44.30
N ARG A 338 8.85 1.44 -43.50
CA ARG A 338 10.02 1.10 -42.67
C ARG A 338 11.13 0.39 -43.44
N PHE A 339 10.95 0.14 -44.74
CA PHE A 339 11.95 -0.47 -45.62
C PHE A 339 12.54 0.55 -46.61
N TYR A 340 13.84 0.45 -46.85
CA TYR A 340 14.57 1.28 -47.83
C TYR A 340 15.64 0.47 -48.58
N ASP A 341 16.16 1.03 -49.67
CA ASP A 341 17.08 0.34 -50.58
C ASP A 341 16.53 -0.98 -51.15
N ILE A 342 15.22 -1.01 -51.45
CA ILE A 342 14.51 -2.19 -51.95
C ILE A 342 15.05 -2.56 -53.35
N LYS A 343 15.65 -3.75 -53.45
CA LYS A 343 16.20 -4.33 -54.68
C LYS A 343 15.50 -5.64 -55.02
N CYS A 344 14.93 -5.72 -56.22
CA CYS A 344 14.32 -6.95 -56.72
C CYS A 344 15.39 -8.04 -56.98
N ILE A 345 15.20 -9.23 -56.42
CA ILE A 345 16.00 -10.43 -56.73
C ILE A 345 15.25 -11.29 -57.75
N VAL A 346 13.98 -11.59 -57.46
CA VAL A 346 13.10 -12.34 -58.35
C VAL A 346 11.86 -11.49 -58.56
N LYS A 347 11.61 -11.14 -59.83
CA LYS A 347 10.52 -10.26 -60.22
C LYS A 347 9.20 -10.71 -59.59
N ASP A 348 8.53 -9.76 -58.93
CA ASP A 348 7.22 -9.94 -58.29
C ASP A 348 7.17 -11.02 -57.20
N LYS A 349 8.33 -11.44 -56.66
CA LYS A 349 8.40 -12.54 -55.68
C LYS A 349 9.34 -12.30 -54.50
N ILE A 350 10.57 -11.86 -54.77
CA ILE A 350 11.62 -11.78 -53.74
C ILE A 350 12.39 -10.47 -53.88
N TYR A 351 12.52 -9.75 -52.78
CA TYR A 351 13.22 -8.47 -52.69
C TYR A 351 14.23 -8.50 -51.56
N LYS A 352 15.40 -7.88 -51.76
CA LYS A 352 16.38 -7.57 -50.72
C LYS A 352 16.18 -6.13 -50.28
N THR A 353 16.10 -5.85 -49.00
CA THR A 353 15.89 -4.48 -48.49
C THR A 353 16.58 -4.29 -47.15
N SER A 354 16.76 -3.04 -46.74
CA SER A 354 17.14 -2.69 -45.37
C SER A 354 15.89 -2.35 -44.55
N TRP A 355 15.86 -2.74 -43.29
CA TRP A 355 14.78 -2.47 -42.35
C TRP A 355 15.25 -1.53 -41.24
N ILE A 356 14.57 -0.39 -41.09
CA ILE A 356 14.99 0.70 -40.18
C ILE A 356 14.98 0.25 -38.71
N ASP A 357 13.89 -0.37 -38.27
CA ASP A 357 13.64 -0.59 -36.83
C ASP A 357 14.50 -1.69 -36.21
N GLY A 358 14.80 -2.73 -36.99
CA GLY A 358 15.30 -4.00 -36.44
C GLY A 358 14.23 -4.71 -35.59
N TYR A 359 14.52 -5.94 -35.17
CA TYR A 359 13.54 -6.79 -34.49
C TYR A 359 13.40 -6.46 -33.00
N VAL A 360 12.19 -6.71 -32.47
CA VAL A 360 11.89 -6.61 -31.03
C VAL A 360 12.75 -7.59 -30.23
N ASN A 361 13.40 -7.13 -29.17
CA ASN A 361 14.31 -7.94 -28.35
C ASN A 361 13.80 -8.17 -26.93
N GLU A 362 13.48 -7.10 -26.19
CA GLU A 362 13.06 -7.16 -24.79
C GLU A 362 12.15 -5.98 -24.46
N TRP A 363 11.28 -6.15 -23.47
CA TRP A 363 10.45 -5.07 -22.95
C TRP A 363 11.28 -4.16 -22.03
N ASP A 364 11.13 -2.85 -22.22
CA ASP A 364 11.68 -1.81 -21.34
C ASP A 364 10.62 -1.36 -20.35
N ASP A 365 10.74 -1.77 -19.09
CA ASP A 365 9.83 -1.37 -18.02
C ASP A 365 9.91 0.13 -17.69
N GLU A 366 11.06 0.78 -17.91
CA GLU A 366 11.21 2.22 -17.64
C GLU A 366 10.52 3.06 -18.71
N ASN A 367 10.72 2.69 -19.98
CA ASN A 367 10.16 3.42 -21.12
C ASN A 367 8.76 2.90 -21.54
N GLN A 368 8.28 1.81 -20.93
CA GLN A 368 7.04 1.11 -21.28
C GLN A 368 6.95 0.85 -22.79
N ASN A 369 8.05 0.36 -23.39
CA ASN A 369 8.15 0.12 -24.83
C ASN A 369 9.13 -1.03 -25.15
N TRP A 370 9.03 -1.56 -26.36
CA TRP A 370 9.93 -2.62 -26.83
C TRP A 370 11.29 -2.06 -27.25
N LYS A 371 12.38 -2.57 -26.66
CA LYS A 371 13.73 -2.35 -27.19
C LYS A 371 13.93 -3.18 -28.45
N ARG A 372 14.57 -2.58 -29.44
CA ARG A 372 14.89 -3.20 -30.72
C ARG A 372 16.39 -3.44 -30.87
N LYS A 373 16.76 -4.51 -31.57
CA LYS A 373 18.14 -4.81 -31.94
C LYS A 373 18.28 -4.89 -33.45
N HIS A 374 19.52 -4.69 -33.93
CA HIS A 374 19.87 -4.78 -35.36
C HIS A 374 19.08 -3.78 -36.24
N GLN A 375 18.99 -2.53 -35.80
CA GLN A 375 18.51 -1.43 -36.63
C GLN A 375 19.31 -1.37 -37.95
N ASN A 376 18.61 -1.05 -39.04
CA ASN A 376 19.16 -1.01 -40.40
C ASN A 376 19.68 -2.37 -40.91
N MET A 377 19.19 -3.49 -40.38
CA MET A 377 19.57 -4.81 -40.89
C MET A 377 19.02 -5.08 -42.28
N VAL A 378 19.75 -5.87 -43.05
CA VAL A 378 19.34 -6.34 -44.38
C VAL A 378 18.45 -7.56 -44.25
N VAL A 379 17.27 -7.51 -44.84
CA VAL A 379 16.26 -8.57 -44.83
C VAL A 379 15.83 -8.96 -46.26
N ILE A 380 15.17 -10.10 -46.37
CA ILE A 380 14.57 -10.58 -47.61
C ILE A 380 13.05 -10.55 -47.45
N LEU A 381 12.36 -9.80 -48.31
CA LEU A 381 10.90 -9.80 -48.40
C LEU A 381 10.47 -10.83 -49.45
N LYS A 382 9.54 -11.71 -49.07
CA LYS A 382 8.89 -12.65 -49.97
C LYS A 382 7.41 -12.29 -50.08
N SER A 383 6.93 -12.05 -51.29
CA SER A 383 5.50 -11.78 -51.51
C SER A 383 4.67 -13.04 -51.23
N LEU A 384 3.62 -12.91 -50.43
CA LEU A 384 2.66 -13.98 -50.15
C LEU A 384 1.31 -13.66 -50.82
N ASN A 385 0.66 -14.66 -51.42
CA ASN A 385 -0.66 -14.48 -52.00
C ASN A 385 -1.72 -14.94 -50.99
N ILE A 386 -2.30 -13.98 -50.26
CA ILE A 386 -3.20 -14.24 -49.12
C ILE A 386 -4.55 -14.89 -49.53
N SER A 387 -4.79 -15.16 -50.83
CA SER A 387 -5.98 -15.88 -51.30
C SER A 387 -6.06 -17.36 -50.86
N LYS A 388 -5.00 -17.94 -50.27
CA LYS A 388 -5.01 -19.30 -49.72
C LYS A 388 -4.43 -19.33 -48.29
N VAL A 389 -5.32 -19.50 -47.32
CA VAL A 389 -5.04 -19.64 -45.87
C VAL A 389 -3.98 -20.70 -45.53
N SER A 390 -3.75 -21.67 -46.42
CA SER A 390 -2.77 -22.76 -46.24
C SER A 390 -1.29 -22.35 -46.38
N GLU A 391 -0.98 -21.13 -46.82
CA GLU A 391 0.42 -20.67 -46.98
C GLU A 391 1.04 -20.12 -45.70
N LEU A 392 0.23 -19.69 -44.70
CA LEU A 392 0.75 -19.14 -43.43
C LEU A 392 1.10 -20.24 -42.40
N THR A 393 0.55 -21.44 -42.53
CA THR A 393 0.78 -22.57 -41.61
C THR A 393 2.09 -23.32 -41.85
N LEU A 394 2.81 -23.01 -42.93
CA LEU A 394 4.05 -23.68 -43.34
C LEU A 394 5.23 -22.70 -43.30
N THR A 395 5.76 -22.40 -42.10
CA THR A 395 7.20 -22.15 -41.82
C THR A 395 7.45 -21.58 -40.40
N ASN A 396 6.95 -22.21 -39.33
CA ASN A 396 7.48 -21.98 -37.97
C ASN A 396 8.08 -23.26 -37.37
N LYS A 397 8.69 -24.09 -38.22
CA LYS A 397 9.67 -25.11 -37.78
C LYS A 397 11.06 -24.59 -38.13
N VAL A 398 11.72 -23.96 -37.15
CA VAL A 398 13.18 -23.92 -37.05
C VAL A 398 13.52 -24.36 -35.64
#